data_AF-L7KIK0-F1
#
_entry.id   AF-L7KIK0-F1
#
_cell.length_a   1.000
_cell.length_b   1.000
_cell.length_c   1.000
_cell.angle_alpha   90.00
_cell.angle_beta   90.00
_cell.angle_gamma   90.00
#
_symmetry.space_group_name_H-M   'P 1'
#
loop_
_entity.id
_entity.type
_entity.pdbx_description
1 polymer ?
#
loop_
_entity_poly.entity_id
_entity_poly.type
_entity_poly.pdbx_seq_one_letter_code
_entity_poly.pdbx_strand_id
1 'polypeptide(L)'
;MRTNPESQSGAVDPDRVLVDVQRIEAVAAFYRRASLVVKAAADDMRAHTFGSWSPGETYRPMADRYAAMGAMLAQRLTSQAAAAAELSECLFRGVERFDNADDECAAGIRRSVDVVAAEGVSPHGSVPGAR
;
A
#
# COMPACT_ATOMS: atom_id res chain seq x y z
N MET A 1 -34.13 -18.74 -35.30
CA MET A 1 -33.40 -17.46 -35.38
C MET A 1 -33.97 -16.53 -34.31
N ARG A 2 -33.43 -16.60 -33.09
CA ARG A 2 -33.73 -15.67 -31.99
C ARG A 2 -32.44 -14.88 -31.73
N THR A 3 -32.49 -13.58 -31.93
CA THR A 3 -31.41 -12.65 -31.59
C THR A 3 -31.45 -12.40 -30.09
N ASN A 4 -30.35 -12.71 -29.41
CA ASN A 4 -30.16 -12.47 -27.98
C ASN A 4 -29.71 -11.01 -27.81
N PRO A 5 -30.44 -10.14 -27.09
CA PRO A 5 -29.96 -8.80 -26.81
C PRO A 5 -28.99 -8.83 -25.62
N GLU A 6 -27.83 -8.22 -25.84
CA GLU A 6 -27.10 -7.45 -24.83
C GLU A 6 -26.48 -8.24 -23.67
N SER A 7 -25.34 -8.87 -24.00
CA SER A 7 -24.21 -8.88 -23.07
C SER A 7 -23.83 -7.41 -22.78
N GLN A 8 -24.39 -6.82 -21.74
CA GLN A 8 -23.83 -5.63 -21.12
C GLN A 8 -22.46 -6.01 -20.55
N SER A 9 -21.45 -5.89 -21.40
CA SER A 9 -20.05 -5.87 -21.02
C SER A 9 -19.86 -4.68 -20.08
N GLY A 10 -19.83 -4.95 -18.78
CA GLY A 10 -19.42 -4.00 -17.76
C GLY A 10 -18.01 -3.52 -18.08
N ALA A 11 -17.91 -2.41 -18.80
CA ALA A 11 -16.66 -1.69 -18.95
C ALA A 11 -16.24 -1.24 -17.55
N VAL A 12 -15.18 -1.85 -17.03
CA VAL A 12 -14.47 -1.33 -15.86
C VAL A 12 -13.88 0.00 -16.32
N ASP A 13 -14.45 1.09 -15.82
CA ASP A 13 -13.89 2.42 -15.98
C ASP A 13 -12.46 2.40 -15.40
N PRO A 14 -11.39 2.60 -16.21
CA PRO A 14 -10.02 2.55 -15.74
C PRO A 14 -9.73 3.61 -14.68
N ASP A 15 -10.56 4.66 -14.58
CA ASP A 15 -10.44 5.72 -13.57
C ASP A 15 -11.10 5.33 -12.23
N ARG A 16 -11.79 4.19 -12.16
CA ARG A 16 -12.53 3.77 -10.97
C ARG A 16 -11.81 2.64 -10.23
N VAL A 17 -10.94 3.02 -9.29
CA VAL A 17 -10.23 2.07 -8.41
C VAL A 17 -11.00 1.91 -7.10
N LEU A 18 -11.44 0.69 -6.79
CA LEU A 18 -11.98 0.34 -5.47
C LEU A 18 -10.83 -0.13 -4.58
N VAL A 19 -10.58 0.60 -3.49
CA VAL A 19 -9.48 0.36 -2.57
C VAL A 19 -10.01 0.08 -1.17
N ASP A 20 -9.57 -1.03 -0.58
CA ASP A 20 -9.78 -1.31 0.86
C ASP A 20 -8.64 -0.68 1.64
N VAL A 21 -8.86 0.56 2.11
CA VAL A 21 -7.86 1.36 2.84
C VAL A 21 -7.35 0.61 4.07
N GLN A 22 -8.25 0.04 4.87
CA GLN A 22 -7.91 -0.72 6.08
C GLN A 22 -6.99 -1.90 5.77
N ARG A 23 -7.23 -2.59 4.66
CA ARG A 23 -6.36 -3.68 4.21
C ARG A 23 -4.99 -3.19 3.76
N ILE A 24 -4.91 -2.05 3.05
CA ILE A 24 -3.62 -1.47 2.65
C ILE A 24 -2.82 -1.04 3.88
N GLU A 25 -3.45 -0.39 4.87
CA GLU A 25 -2.80 -0.02 6.12
C GLU A 25 -2.22 -1.24 6.85
N ALA A 26 -2.98 -2.34 6.92
CA ALA A 26 -2.52 -3.58 7.53
C ALA A 26 -1.29 -4.17 6.80
N VAL A 27 -1.30 -4.14 5.46
CA VAL A 27 -0.16 -4.59 4.63
C VAL A 27 1.05 -3.67 4.82
N ALA A 28 0.84 -2.36 4.84
CA ALA A 28 1.89 -1.39 5.08
C ALA A 28 2.53 -1.59 6.45
N ALA A 29 1.73 -1.79 7.50
CA ALA A 29 2.19 -2.09 8.85
C ALA A 29 2.96 -3.42 8.92
N PHE A 30 2.52 -4.45 8.19
CA PHE A 30 3.24 -5.71 8.07
C PHE A 30 4.64 -5.51 7.47
N TYR A 31 4.75 -4.82 6.32
CA TYR A 31 6.04 -4.58 5.68
C TYR A 31 6.97 -3.70 6.51
N ARG A 32 6.42 -2.73 7.25
CA ARG A 32 7.19 -1.94 8.23
C ARG A 32 7.79 -2.81 9.32
N ARG A 33 7.02 -3.76 9.86
CA ARG A 33 7.50 -4.65 10.92
C ARG A 33 8.53 -5.64 10.36
N ALA A 34 8.26 -6.19 9.18
CA ALA A 34 9.17 -7.09 8.49
C ALA A 34 10.53 -6.41 8.21
N SER A 35 10.53 -5.15 7.74
CA SER A 35 11.77 -4.43 7.48
C SER A 35 12.62 -4.25 8.74
N LEU A 36 11.99 -3.95 9.89
CA LEU A 36 12.69 -3.81 11.17
C LEU A 36 13.32 -5.12 11.63
N VAL A 37 12.58 -6.24 11.54
CA VAL A 37 13.09 -7.56 11.92
C VAL A 37 14.24 -8.00 11.01
N VAL A 38 14.08 -7.86 9.70
CA VAL A 38 15.12 -8.23 8.73
C VAL A 38 16.36 -7.37 8.90
N LYS A 39 16.20 -6.07 9.17
CA LYS A 39 17.31 -5.17 9.48
C LYS A 39 18.05 -5.60 10.75
N ALA A 40 17.32 -5.89 11.82
CA ALA A 40 17.92 -6.35 13.07
C ALA A 40 18.73 -7.65 12.87
N ALA A 41 18.20 -8.60 12.10
CA ALA A 41 18.93 -9.82 11.75
C ALA A 41 20.19 -9.53 10.93
N ALA A 42 20.13 -8.60 9.97
CA ALA A 42 21.29 -8.19 9.19
C ALA A 42 22.37 -7.52 10.07
N ASP A 43 21.97 -6.69 11.02
CA ASP A 43 22.86 -5.99 11.93
C ASP A 43 23.52 -6.96 12.93
N ASP A 44 22.77 -7.93 13.44
CA ASP A 44 23.30 -9.03 14.26
C ASP A 44 24.36 -9.85 13.51
N MET A 45 24.07 -10.22 12.25
CA MET A 45 25.02 -10.91 11.38
C MET A 45 26.30 -10.11 11.11
N ARG A 46 26.24 -8.77 11.11
CA ARG A 46 27.44 -7.91 10.96
C ARG A 46 28.23 -7.82 12.26
N ALA A 47 27.54 -7.75 13.40
CA ALA A 47 28.18 -7.68 14.71
C ALA A 47 28.93 -8.98 15.05
N HIS A 48 28.50 -10.10 14.47
CA HIS A 48 29.10 -11.42 14.71
C HIS A 48 29.85 -11.90 13.47
N THR A 49 31.17 -11.67 13.45
CA THR A 49 32.04 -12.14 12.37
C THR A 49 32.01 -13.67 12.27
N PHE A 50 31.36 -14.16 11.22
CA PHE A 50 31.42 -15.56 10.82
C PHE A 50 32.89 -15.94 10.54
N GLY A 51 33.31 -17.13 10.97
CA GLY A 51 34.70 -17.58 10.85
C GLY A 51 35.57 -17.32 12.08
N SER A 52 35.08 -16.57 13.07
CA SER A 52 35.77 -16.37 14.37
C SER A 52 36.00 -17.66 15.17
N TRP A 53 35.31 -18.75 14.80
CA TRP A 53 35.40 -20.07 15.42
C TRP A 53 36.66 -20.86 15.06
N SER A 54 37.47 -20.43 14.08
CA SER A 54 38.64 -21.19 13.61
C SER A 54 39.93 -20.79 14.33
N PRO A 55 40.40 -21.56 15.34
CA PRO A 55 41.74 -21.37 15.87
C PRO A 55 42.78 -21.92 14.89
N GLY A 56 43.69 -21.04 14.44
CA GLY A 56 44.89 -21.43 13.67
C GLY A 56 44.73 -21.45 12.15
N GLU A 57 45.86 -21.62 11.45
CA GLU A 57 45.92 -21.45 9.99
C GLU A 57 45.26 -22.58 9.20
N THR A 58 45.15 -23.79 9.78
CA THR A 58 44.65 -24.99 9.08
C THR A 58 43.24 -24.83 8.52
N TYR A 59 42.36 -24.12 9.24
CA TYR A 59 40.98 -23.89 8.83
C TYR A 59 40.70 -22.46 8.38
N ARG A 60 41.74 -21.60 8.28
CA ARG A 60 41.63 -20.20 7.86
C ARG A 60 40.90 -20.02 6.52
N PRO A 61 41.21 -20.77 5.45
CA PRO A 61 40.49 -20.61 4.18
C PRO A 61 38.98 -20.91 4.28
N MET A 62 38.60 -21.85 5.16
CA MET A 62 37.20 -22.16 5.40
C MET A 62 36.53 -21.05 6.21
N ALA A 63 37.20 -20.55 7.26
CA ALA A 63 36.74 -19.41 8.04
C ALA A 63 36.52 -18.16 7.18
N ASP A 64 37.47 -17.83 6.30
CA ASP A 64 37.38 -16.70 5.36
C ASP A 64 36.18 -16.84 4.42
N ARG A 65 35.91 -18.07 3.95
CA ARG A 65 34.73 -18.34 3.11
C ARG A 65 33.43 -18.11 3.88
N TYR A 66 33.35 -18.55 5.13
CA TYR A 66 32.18 -18.29 5.98
C TYR A 66 32.01 -16.80 6.30
N ALA A 67 33.11 -16.08 6.56
CA ALA A 67 33.10 -14.63 6.73
C ALA A 67 32.53 -13.92 5.49
N ALA A 68 33.02 -14.29 4.30
CA ALA A 68 32.56 -13.73 3.04
C ALA A 68 31.07 -14.02 2.76
N MET A 69 30.62 -15.26 3.02
CA MET A 69 29.20 -15.63 2.89
C MET A 69 28.33 -14.85 3.87
N GLY A 70 28.74 -14.73 5.13
CA GLY A 70 28.02 -13.96 6.15
C GLY A 70 27.88 -12.50 5.76
N ALA A 71 28.95 -11.88 5.27
CA ALA A 71 28.94 -10.50 4.79
C ALA A 71 27.97 -10.30 3.60
N MET A 72 28.00 -11.22 2.63
CA MET A 72 27.08 -11.18 1.48
C MET A 72 25.61 -11.30 1.91
N LEU A 73 25.31 -12.23 2.83
CA LEU A 73 23.95 -12.42 3.35
C LEU A 73 23.47 -11.20 4.11
N ALA A 74 24.28 -10.64 5.01
CA ALA A 74 23.95 -9.42 5.75
C ALA A 74 23.67 -8.23 4.81
N GLN A 75 24.45 -8.10 3.73
CA GLN A 75 24.22 -7.08 2.71
C GLN A 75 22.87 -7.28 2.01
N ARG A 76 22.55 -8.49 1.57
CA ARG A 76 21.27 -8.80 0.92
C ARG A 76 20.08 -8.54 1.83
N LEU A 77 20.15 -8.97 3.09
CA LEU A 77 19.10 -8.72 4.09
C LEU A 77 18.89 -7.22 4.32
N THR A 78 19.96 -6.42 4.34
CA THR A 78 19.84 -4.96 4.47
C THR A 78 19.13 -4.33 3.28
N SER A 79 19.46 -4.75 2.06
CA SER A 79 18.76 -4.27 0.87
C SER A 79 17.28 -4.67 0.87
N GLN A 80 16.96 -5.88 1.31
CA GLN A 80 15.57 -6.34 1.45
C GLN A 80 14.80 -5.57 2.53
N ALA A 81 15.44 -5.29 3.67
CA ALA A 81 14.85 -4.45 4.71
C ALA A 81 14.55 -3.04 4.20
N ALA A 82 15.49 -2.42 3.47
CA ALA A 82 15.27 -1.10 2.88
C ALA A 82 14.09 -1.11 1.89
N ALA A 83 14.05 -2.06 0.96
CA ALA A 83 12.96 -2.18 0.00
C ALA A 83 11.60 -2.41 0.68
N ALA A 84 11.54 -3.22 1.74
CA ALA A 84 10.31 -3.43 2.51
C ALA A 84 9.86 -2.16 3.25
N ALA A 85 10.80 -1.36 3.78
CA ALA A 85 10.49 -0.08 4.41
C ALA A 85 9.96 0.94 3.37
N GLU A 86 10.58 1.01 2.20
CA GLU A 86 10.14 1.86 1.09
C GLU A 86 8.74 1.46 0.59
N LEU A 87 8.48 0.16 0.44
CA LEU A 87 7.15 -0.33 0.05
C LEU A 87 6.10 0.07 1.08
N SER A 88 6.38 -0.12 2.37
CA SER A 88 5.49 0.29 3.46
C SER A 88 5.18 1.79 3.40
N GLU A 89 6.20 2.62 3.25
CA GLU A 89 6.06 4.08 3.16
C GLU A 89 5.22 4.49 1.93
N CYS A 90 5.47 3.89 0.77
CA CYS A 90 4.70 4.13 -0.43
C CYS A 90 3.21 3.78 -0.26
N LEU A 91 2.91 2.66 0.41
CA LEU A 91 1.54 2.25 0.70
C LEU A 91 0.86 3.22 1.67
N PHE A 92 1.54 3.64 2.74
CA PHE A 92 1.01 4.63 3.68
C PHE A 92 0.69 5.97 3.01
N ARG A 93 1.62 6.50 2.19
CA ARG A 93 1.36 7.73 1.42
C ARG A 93 0.24 7.56 0.40
N GLY A 94 0.10 6.36 -0.16
CA GLY A 94 -1.01 6.02 -1.05
C GLY A 94 -2.35 6.13 -0.34
N VAL A 95 -2.47 5.53 0.84
CA VAL A 95 -3.67 5.61 1.70
C VAL A 95 -4.01 7.05 2.06
N GLU A 96 -3.04 7.82 2.54
CA GLU A 96 -3.25 9.23 2.91
C GLU A 96 -3.79 10.06 1.73
N ARG A 97 -3.35 9.77 0.50
CA ARG A 97 -3.87 10.44 -0.69
C ARG A 97 -5.31 10.03 -1.02
N PHE A 98 -5.68 8.77 -0.82
CA PHE A 98 -7.05 8.33 -1.02
C PHE A 98 -7.99 8.97 0.00
N ASP A 99 -7.62 8.99 1.28
CA ASP A 99 -8.44 9.63 2.33
C ASP A 99 -8.65 11.12 2.06
N ASN A 100 -7.57 11.84 1.69
CA ASN A 100 -7.68 13.26 1.34
C ASN A 100 -8.59 13.49 0.12
N ALA A 101 -8.47 12.65 -0.92
CA ALA A 101 -9.30 12.76 -2.11
C ALA A 101 -10.78 12.46 -1.80
N ASP A 102 -11.06 11.49 -0.93
CA ASP A 102 -12.41 11.15 -0.47
C ASP A 102 -13.02 12.29 0.35
N ASP A 103 -12.26 12.93 1.24
CA ASP A 103 -12.70 14.10 2.01
C ASP A 103 -13.01 15.30 1.10
N GLU A 104 -12.16 15.57 0.11
CA GLU A 104 -12.39 16.60 -0.90
C GLU A 104 -13.66 16.32 -1.72
N CYS A 105 -13.87 15.07 -2.14
CA CYS A 105 -15.06 14.65 -2.86
C CYS A 105 -16.32 14.79 -2.00
N ALA A 106 -16.29 14.34 -0.75
CA ALA A 106 -17.40 14.47 0.18
C ALA A 106 -17.75 15.93 0.45
N ALA A 107 -16.75 16.81 0.58
CA ALA A 107 -16.95 18.24 0.74
C ALA A 107 -17.55 18.88 -0.54
N GLY A 108 -17.14 18.43 -1.73
CA GLY A 108 -17.75 18.82 -3.00
C GLY A 108 -19.22 18.42 -3.08
N ILE A 109 -19.55 17.17 -2.75
CA ILE A 109 -20.93 16.65 -2.77
C ILE A 109 -21.81 17.42 -1.79
N ARG A 110 -21.35 17.65 -0.55
CA ARG A 110 -22.10 18.44 0.45
C ARG A 110 -22.44 19.84 -0.07
N ARG A 111 -21.47 20.55 -0.64
CA ARG A 111 -21.68 21.87 -1.24
C ARG A 111 -22.71 21.83 -2.38
N SER A 112 -22.63 20.84 -3.27
CA SER A 112 -23.59 20.71 -4.37
C SER A 112 -25.01 20.42 -3.87
N VAL A 113 -25.15 19.59 -2.83
CA VAL A 113 -26.45 19.33 -2.18
C VAL A 113 -27.01 20.60 -1.56
N ASP A 114 -26.19 21.39 -0.87
CA ASP A 114 -26.61 22.66 -0.27
C ASP A 114 -27.05 23.68 -1.33
N VAL A 115 -26.35 23.75 -2.47
CA VAL A 115 -26.75 24.59 -3.62
C VAL A 115 -28.11 24.15 -4.18
N VAL A 116 -28.31 22.85 -4.42
CA VAL A 116 -29.59 22.32 -4.92
C VAL A 116 -30.73 22.56 -3.93
N ALA A 117 -30.47 22.46 -2.63
CA ALA A 117 -31.45 22.78 -1.59
C ALA A 117 -31.79 24.28 -1.53
N ALA A 118 -30.81 25.15 -1.75
CA ALA A 118 -30.99 26.60 -1.79
C ALA A 118 -31.71 27.09 -3.06
N GLU A 119 -31.56 26.38 -4.19
CA GLU A 119 -32.21 26.70 -5.47
C GLU A 119 -33.70 26.31 -5.52
N GLY A 120 -34.23 25.62 -4.51
CA GLY A 120 -35.67 25.55 -4.25
C GLY A 120 -36.53 25.00 -5.39
N VAL A 121 -36.29 23.76 -5.83
CA VAL A 121 -37.32 23.04 -6.61
C VAL A 121 -38.44 22.60 -5.67
N SER A 122 -39.51 23.39 -5.61
CA SER A 122 -40.77 23.01 -4.95
C SER A 122 -41.42 21.85 -5.72
N PRO A 123 -41.66 20.66 -5.11
CA PRO A 123 -42.20 19.50 -5.81
C PRO A 123 -43.72 19.52 -6.01
N HIS A 124 -44.40 20.66 -5.85
CA HIS A 124 -45.83 20.80 -6.12
C HIS A 124 -46.13 22.11 -6.84
N GLY A 125 -46.10 22.07 -8.17
CA GLY A 125 -46.84 23.00 -8.99
C GLY A 125 -48.33 22.84 -8.67
N SER A 126 -48.91 23.85 -8.02
CA SER A 126 -50.36 23.98 -7.86
C SER A 126 -51.01 23.92 -9.25
N VAL A 127 -51.87 22.93 -9.46
CA VAL A 127 -52.80 22.92 -10.60
C VAL A 127 -53.73 24.12 -10.42
N PRO A 128 -53.74 25.12 -11.32
CA PRO A 128 -54.66 26.23 -11.20
C PRO A 128 -56.09 25.71 -11.45
N GLY A 129 -56.97 26.07 -10.52
CA GLY A 129 -58.35 25.63 -10.49
C GLY A 129 -59.15 26.02 -11.72
N ALA A 130 -60.13 25.15 -11.96
CA ALA A 130 -61.34 25.32 -12.74
C ALA A 130 -61.80 26.77 -12.96
N ARG A 131 -62.01 27.11 -14.23
CA ARG A 131 -63.27 27.68 -14.73
C ARG A 131 -63.53 27.19 -16.16
#